data_AF-A0A994J4K4-F1
#
_entry.id   AF-A0A994J4K4-F1
#
_cell.length_a   1.000
_cell.length_b   1.000
_cell.length_c   1.000
_cell.angle_alpha   90.00
_cell.angle_beta   90.00
_cell.angle_gamma   90.00
#
_symmetry.space_group_name_H-M   'P 1'
#
loop_
_entity.id
_entity.type
_entity.pdbx_description
1 polymer ?
#
loop_
_entity_poly.entity_id
_entity_poly.type
_entity_poly.pdbx_seq_one_letter_code
_entity_poly.pdbx_strand_id
1 'polypeptide(L)'
;QKPLLKFVSDQAPRGMAALCQHKLLGALEQSQLASGATRAHPPTQLEWLAGWRRGRMALDVFTFSEECYSAEVESWTTGEQLAGWILQSRSEKKCPCWSPCGSGGP
;
A
#
# COMPACT_ATOMS: atom_id res chain seq x y z
N GLN A 1 9.19 22.36 -3.47
CA GLN A 1 8.03 21.45 -3.40
C GLN A 1 6.80 21.99 -4.16
N LYS A 2 6.41 23.27 -4.02
CA LYS A 2 5.30 23.89 -4.79
C LYS A 2 5.33 23.67 -6.33
N PRO A 3 6.49 23.65 -7.03
CA PRO A 3 6.51 23.46 -8.48
C PRO A 3 6.03 22.07 -8.93
N LEU A 4 6.36 21.01 -8.19
CA LEU A 4 5.99 19.63 -8.52
C LEU A 4 4.49 19.36 -8.34
N LEU A 5 3.91 19.84 -7.23
CA LEU A 5 2.45 19.74 -7.01
C LEU A 5 1.66 20.46 -8.10
N LYS A 6 2.10 21.67 -8.48
CA LYS A 6 1.49 22.42 -9.58
C LYS A 6 1.63 21.68 -10.91
N PHE A 7 2.82 21.17 -11.21
CA PHE A 7 3.04 20.37 -12.42
C PHE A 7 2.13 19.15 -12.49
N VAL A 8 2.00 18.39 -11.40
CA VAL A 8 1.10 17.22 -11.37
C VAL A 8 -0.35 17.65 -11.55
N SER A 9 -0.77 18.78 -10.99
CA SER A 9 -2.12 19.31 -11.20
C SER A 9 -2.38 19.69 -12.66
N ASP A 10 -1.42 20.37 -13.30
CA ASP A 10 -1.61 20.96 -14.62
C ASP A 10 -1.38 19.95 -15.75
N GLN A 11 -0.47 18.98 -15.55
CA GLN A 11 0.10 18.17 -16.62
C GLN A 11 -0.03 16.65 -16.42
N ALA A 12 -0.65 16.17 -15.33
CA ALA A 12 -0.78 14.74 -15.14
C ALA A 12 -1.67 14.09 -16.24
N PRO A 13 -1.32 12.87 -16.68
CA PRO A 13 -2.19 12.09 -17.55
C PRO A 13 -3.61 11.98 -16.99
N ARG A 14 -4.61 11.95 -17.88
CA ARG A 14 -6.03 11.96 -17.49
C ARG A 14 -6.33 10.88 -16.45
N GLY A 15 -6.93 11.29 -15.33
CA GLY A 15 -7.31 10.40 -14.24
C GLY A 15 -6.15 9.97 -13.33
N MET A 16 -4.95 10.51 -13.50
CA MET A 16 -3.78 10.20 -12.66
C MET A 16 -3.42 11.34 -11.69
N ALA A 17 -3.92 12.56 -11.93
CA ALA A 17 -3.60 13.75 -11.12
C ALA A 17 -3.80 13.51 -9.62
N ALA A 18 -4.97 13.00 -9.21
CA ALA A 18 -5.28 12.72 -7.82
C ALA A 18 -4.33 11.67 -7.20
N LEU A 19 -4.03 10.60 -7.94
CA LEU A 19 -3.13 9.54 -7.48
C LEU A 19 -1.71 10.07 -7.29
N CYS A 20 -1.20 10.81 -8.29
CA CYS A 20 0.14 11.41 -8.20
C CYS A 20 0.23 12.47 -7.09
N GLN A 21 -0.81 13.29 -6.91
CA GLN A 21 -0.87 14.27 -5.82
C GLN A 21 -0.87 13.58 -4.46
N HIS A 22 -1.70 12.55 -4.28
CA HIS A 22 -1.76 11.79 -3.03
C HIS A 22 -0.39 11.18 -2.68
N LYS A 23 0.26 10.50 -3.64
CA LYS A 23 1.61 9.93 -3.43
C LYS A 23 2.66 10.99 -3.14
N LEU A 24 2.60 12.14 -3.81
CA LEU A 24 3.56 13.23 -3.59
C LEU A 24 3.40 13.84 -2.21
N LEU A 25 2.16 14.05 -1.75
CA LEU A 25 1.88 14.56 -0.39
C LEU A 25 2.36 13.55 0.67
N GLY A 26 2.07 12.26 0.51
CA GLY A 26 2.57 11.23 1.43
C GLY A 26 4.10 11.18 1.50
N ALA A 27 4.79 11.26 0.35
CA ALA A 27 6.25 11.32 0.31
C ALA A 27 6.81 12.57 1.04
N LEU A 28 6.09 13.70 0.96
CA LEU A 28 6.48 14.91 1.67
C LEU A 28 6.34 14.80 3.18
N GLU A 29 5.28 14.15 3.66
CA GLU A 29 5.08 13.88 5.08
C GLU A 29 6.16 12.95 5.63
N GLN A 30 6.48 11.88 4.91
CA GLN A 30 7.53 10.93 5.31
C GLN A 30 8.92 11.58 5.35
N SER A 31 9.23 12.44 4.37
CA SER A 31 10.49 13.20 4.36
C SER A 31 10.61 14.18 5.52
N GLN A 32 9.50 14.67 6.08
CA GLN A 32 9.52 15.52 7.27
C GLN A 32 9.70 14.70 8.56
N LEU A 33 9.09 13.51 8.61
CA LEU A 33 9.17 12.63 9.77
C LEU A 33 10.55 12.01 9.95
N ALA A 34 11.23 11.68 8.85
CA ALA A 34 12.59 11.16 8.86
C ALA A 34 13.42 11.84 7.77
N SER A 35 14.38 12.68 8.21
CA SER A 35 15.36 13.31 7.32
C SER A 35 16.08 12.24 6.50
N GLY A 36 15.86 12.24 5.18
CA GLY A 36 16.46 11.24 4.29
C GLY A 36 15.67 9.95 4.14
N ALA A 37 14.36 9.93 4.43
CA ALA A 37 13.43 8.84 4.10
C ALA A 37 13.27 8.63 2.58
N THR A 38 14.37 8.32 1.93
CA THR A 38 14.45 7.89 0.54
C THR A 38 14.38 6.39 0.54
N ARG A 39 13.54 5.81 -0.31
CA ARG A 39 13.51 4.36 -0.44
C ARG A 39 14.85 3.87 -1.00
N ALA A 40 15.38 2.81 -0.39
CA ALA A 40 16.62 2.17 -0.84
C ALA A 40 16.45 1.40 -2.17
N HIS A 41 15.20 1.05 -2.51
CA HIS A 41 14.88 0.21 -3.66
C HIS A 41 13.90 0.90 -4.61
N PRO A 42 13.99 0.60 -5.93
CA PRO A 42 13.01 1.07 -6.89
C PRO A 42 11.60 0.51 -6.60
N PRO A 43 10.54 1.04 -7.25
CA PRO A 43 9.20 0.48 -7.15
C PRO A 43 9.15 -1.02 -7.47
N THR A 44 8.41 -1.76 -6.66
CA THR A 44 8.12 -3.18 -6.85
C THR A 44 7.09 -3.39 -7.97
N GLN A 45 6.95 -4.62 -8.45
CA GLN A 45 5.93 -4.99 -9.44
C GLN A 45 4.51 -4.72 -8.93
N LEU A 46 4.23 -4.95 -7.64
CA LEU A 46 2.93 -4.67 -7.03
C LEU A 46 2.58 -3.18 -7.11
N GLU A 47 3.55 -2.32 -6.78
CA GLU A 47 3.41 -0.86 -6.86
C GLU A 47 3.20 -0.37 -8.28
N TRP A 48 3.95 -0.94 -9.22
CA TRP A 48 3.80 -0.65 -10.64
C TRP A 48 2.40 -1.02 -11.14
N LEU A 49 1.95 -2.25 -10.85
CA LEU A 49 0.65 -2.76 -11.28
C LEU A 49 -0.50 -1.97 -10.64
N ALA A 50 -0.40 -1.66 -9.35
CA ALA A 50 -1.40 -0.85 -8.66
C ALA A 50 -1.45 0.58 -9.22
N GLY A 51 -0.31 1.18 -9.52
CA GLY A 51 -0.23 2.47 -10.20
C GLY A 51 -0.89 2.44 -11.58
N TRP A 52 -0.59 1.44 -12.40
CA TRP A 52 -1.18 1.26 -13.73
C TRP A 52 -2.69 1.06 -13.68
N ARG A 53 -3.17 0.24 -12.73
CA ARG A 53 -4.60 -0.03 -12.53
C ARG A 53 -5.32 1.10 -11.79
N ARG A 54 -4.59 2.05 -11.20
CA ARG A 54 -5.11 3.06 -10.27
C ARG A 54 -5.84 2.41 -9.08
N GLY A 55 -5.31 1.28 -8.62
CA GLY A 55 -5.86 0.47 -7.54
C GLY A 55 -5.03 0.56 -6.26
N ARG A 56 -5.58 0.02 -5.18
CA ARG A 56 -4.90 -0.15 -3.88
C ARG A 56 -4.06 -1.43 -3.91
N MET A 57 -3.05 -1.52 -3.05
CA MET A 57 -2.23 -2.72 -2.89
C MET A 57 -2.61 -3.44 -1.61
N ALA A 58 -2.54 -4.76 -1.63
CA ALA A 58 -2.65 -5.59 -0.44
C ALA A 58 -1.61 -6.70 -0.49
N LEU A 59 -1.16 -7.14 0.69
CA LEU A 59 -0.29 -8.29 0.87
C LEU A 59 -1.01 -9.37 1.66
N ASP A 60 -0.90 -10.60 1.19
CA ASP A 60 -1.26 -11.78 1.95
C ASP A 60 -0.08 -12.20 2.82
N VAL A 61 -0.34 -12.34 4.12
CA VAL A 61 0.66 -12.71 5.12
C VAL A 61 0.27 -14.02 5.76
N PHE A 62 1.16 -15.00 5.62
CA PHE A 62 1.02 -16.33 6.20
C PHE A 62 1.89 -16.41 7.45
N THR A 63 1.27 -16.72 8.58
CA THR A 63 1.99 -16.87 9.85
C THR A 63 2.42 -18.32 10.07
N PHE A 64 3.33 -18.53 11.03
CA PHE A 64 3.72 -19.86 11.46
C PHE A 64 2.56 -20.68 12.07
N SER A 65 1.53 -20.01 12.60
CA SER A 65 0.31 -20.61 13.15
C SER A 65 -0.69 -21.07 12.08
N GLU A 66 -0.28 -21.12 10.81
CA GLU A 66 -1.15 -21.42 9.66
C GLU A 66 -2.31 -20.42 9.48
N GLU A 67 -2.21 -19.23 10.08
CA GLU A 67 -3.19 -18.16 9.88
C GLU A 67 -2.80 -17.33 8.64
N CYS A 68 -3.80 -16.84 7.92
CA CYS A 68 -3.60 -16.02 6.74
C CYS A 68 -4.34 -14.70 6.86
N TYR A 69 -3.65 -13.58 6.61
CA TYR A 69 -4.20 -12.23 6.69
C TYR A 69 -3.99 -11.50 5.37
N SER A 70 -5.01 -10.80 4.87
CA SER A 70 -4.84 -9.82 3.79
C SER A 70 -4.81 -8.42 4.38
N ALA A 71 -3.68 -7.72 4.24
CA ALA A 71 -3.51 -6.36 4.74
C ALA A 71 -3.31 -5.40 3.58
N GLU A 72 -4.04 -4.29 3.58
CA GLU A 72 -3.77 -3.20 2.65
C GLU A 72 -2.43 -2.52 2.98
N VAL A 73 -1.65 -2.22 1.96
CA VAL A 73 -0.33 -1.58 2.10
C VAL A 73 -0.16 -0.42 1.12
N GLU A 74 0.71 0.50 1.50
CA GLU A 74 1.15 1.63 0.69
C GLU A 74 2.66 1.57 0.46
N SER A 75 3.17 2.41 -0.46
CA SER A 75 4.59 2.44 -0.81
C SER A 75 5.54 2.73 0.37
N TRP A 76 5.05 3.24 1.50
CA TRP A 76 5.88 3.49 2.70
C TRP A 76 5.41 2.73 3.92
N THR A 77 4.54 1.73 3.76
CA THR A 77 4.19 0.85 4.87
C THR A 77 5.45 0.12 5.34
N THR A 78 5.79 0.28 6.62
CA THR A 78 6.94 -0.38 7.22
C THR A 78 6.59 -1.78 7.72
N GLY A 79 7.62 -2.61 7.93
CA GLY A 79 7.43 -3.94 8.51
C GLY A 79 6.83 -3.89 9.91
N GLU A 80 7.21 -2.88 10.71
CA GLU A 80 6.66 -2.64 12.05
C GLU A 80 5.18 -2.29 12.01
N GLN A 81 4.77 -1.43 11.08
CA GLN A 81 3.36 -1.07 10.89
C GLN A 81 2.52 -2.28 10.49
N LEU A 82 2.99 -3.07 9.52
CA LEU A 82 2.31 -4.27 9.07
C LEU A 82 2.23 -5.33 10.18
N ALA A 83 3.33 -5.59 10.88
CA ALA A 83 3.37 -6.54 11.98
C ALA A 83 2.45 -6.12 13.13
N GLY A 84 2.43 -4.83 13.47
CA GLY A 84 1.51 -4.26 14.47
C GLY A 84 0.05 -4.49 14.10
N TRP A 85 -0.31 -4.27 12.83
CA TRP A 85 -1.66 -4.52 12.34
C TRP A 85 -2.05 -6.00 12.43
N ILE A 86 -1.15 -6.93 12.10
CA ILE A 86 -1.41 -8.38 12.21
C ILE A 86 -1.64 -8.77 13.68
N LEU A 87 -0.78 -8.29 14.59
CA LEU A 87 -0.92 -8.56 16.03
C LEU A 87 -2.26 -8.03 16.58
N GLN A 88 -2.68 -6.84 16.14
CA GLN A 88 -3.97 -6.29 16.51
C GLN A 88 -5.12 -7.11 15.91
N SER A 89 -5.03 -7.52 14.64
CA SER A 89 -6.06 -8.31 13.96
C SER A 89 -6.28 -9.68 14.60
N ARG A 90 -5.21 -10.31 15.11
CA ARG A 90 -5.25 -11.55 15.90
C ARG A 90 -6.08 -11.39 17.17
N SER A 91 -5.91 -10.27 17.87
CA SER A 91 -6.68 -9.97 19.08
C SER A 91 -8.17 -9.73 18.80
N GLU A 92 -8.49 -9.24 17.60
CA GLU A 92 -9.85 -8.89 17.17
C GLU A 92 -10.57 -10.03 16.42
N LYS A 93 -9.94 -11.19 16.19
CA LYS A 93 -10.47 -12.32 15.38
C LYS A 93 -10.98 -11.88 13.98
N LYS A 94 -10.28 -10.95 13.32
CA LYS A 94 -10.64 -10.53 11.95
C LYS A 94 -10.42 -11.66 10.94
N CYS A 95 -11.31 -11.70 9.93
CA CYS A 95 -11.43 -12.79 8.96
C CYS A 95 -10.12 -13.09 8.18
N PRO A 96 -9.92 -14.34 7.72
CA PRO A 96 -8.76 -14.72 6.92
C PRO A 96 -8.78 -14.08 5.52
N CYS A 97 -7.62 -14.09 4.87
CA CYS A 97 -7.38 -13.66 3.48
C CYS A 97 -8.51 -14.03 2.50
N TRP A 98 -8.68 -13.23 1.43
CA TRP A 98 -9.64 -13.43 0.34
C TRP A 98 -9.76 -14.91 -0.05
N SER A 99 -10.73 -15.61 0.53
CA SER A 99 -11.08 -16.95 0.11
C SER A 99 -11.82 -16.84 -1.22
N PRO A 100 -11.39 -17.57 -2.27
CA PRO A 100 -12.28 -17.82 -3.39
C PRO A 100 -13.44 -18.65 -2.84
N CYS A 101 -14.62 -18.06 -2.70
CA CYS A 101 -15.86 -18.84 -2.58
C CYS A 101 -16.03 -19.61 -3.91
N GLY A 102 -15.49 -20.82 -3.96
CA GLY A 102 -15.36 -21.59 -5.20
C GLY A 102 -15.07 -23.05 -4.96
N SER A 103 -15.89 -23.73 -4.15
CA SER A 103 -16.03 -25.18 -4.22
C SER A 103 -17.43 -25.55 -3.77
N GLY A 104 -18.41 -25.23 -4.63
CA GLY A 104 -19.65 -25.99 -4.65
C GLY A 104 -19.33 -27.36 -5.23
N GLY A 105 -19.47 -28.39 -4.41
CA GLY A 105 -19.55 -29.77 -4.86
C GLY A 105 -19.73 -30.73 -3.67
N PRO A 106 -20.26 -31.94 -3.89
CA PRO A 106 -21.05 -32.41 -5.03
C PRO A 106 -22.56 -32.13 -4.88
#